data_AF-A0A836ZQR9-F1
#
_entry.id   AF-A0A836ZQR9-F1
#
_cell.length_a   1.000
_cell.length_b   1.000
_cell.length_c   1.000
_cell.angle_alpha   90.00
_cell.angle_beta   90.00
_cell.angle_gamma   90.00
#
_symmetry.space_group_name_H-M   'P 1'
#
loop_
_entity.id
_entity.type
_entity.pdbx_description
1 polymer ?
#
loop_
_entity_poly.entity_id
_entity_poly.type
_entity_poly.pdbx_seq_one_letter_code
_entity_poly.pdbx_strand_id
1 'polypeptide(L)'
;ADQLDLRIHDHDGKMALPKRGVRLAVALGWKASGLVDKDTFIVDEVEYSGAPDIITVRARSADLTADMRTRRERSWHNTTLGAVLNTLAGEHGLTPRVAEALAHTKLPHLDQANESDMNLLTSLGKRFDAVATVKGGALVFAPIGAGTTATGKHLPV
;
A
#
# COMPACT_ATOMS: atom_id res chain seq x y z
N ALA A 1 14.51 4.05 -5.92
CA ALA A 1 13.48 4.31 -4.90
C ALA A 1 13.27 5.81 -4.86
N ASP A 2 12.02 6.25 -4.83
CA ASP A 2 11.71 7.68 -4.83
C ASP A 2 12.05 8.30 -3.46
N GLN A 3 12.35 9.59 -3.46
CA GLN A 3 12.71 10.36 -2.27
C GLN A 3 11.82 11.61 -2.16
N LEU A 4 11.36 11.88 -0.94
CA LEU A 4 10.69 13.10 -0.53
C LEU A 4 11.61 13.87 0.40
N ASP A 5 11.93 15.10 0.03
CA ASP A 5 12.66 16.04 0.88
C ASP A 5 11.75 17.20 1.30
N LEU A 6 11.55 17.36 2.60
CA LEU A 6 10.82 18.49 3.18
C LEU A 6 11.79 19.40 3.91
N ARG A 7 11.73 20.71 3.64
CA ARG A 7 12.44 21.75 4.39
C ARG A 7 11.42 22.60 5.10
N ILE A 8 11.41 22.55 6.42
CA ILE A 8 10.43 23.26 7.26
C ILE A 8 11.17 24.29 8.09
N HIS A 9 10.64 25.52 8.11
CA HIS A 9 11.17 26.61 8.91
C HIS A 9 10.60 26.55 10.33
N ASP A 10 11.47 26.46 11.34
CA ASP A 10 11.09 26.32 12.76
C ASP A 10 11.63 27.50 13.58
N HIS A 11 11.33 28.72 13.14
CA HIS A 11 11.83 29.95 13.78
C HIS A 11 11.41 30.08 15.26
N ASP A 12 10.28 29.49 15.64
CA ASP A 12 9.73 29.58 16.98
C ASP A 12 10.02 28.35 17.86
N GLY A 13 10.76 27.36 17.32
CA GLY A 13 11.19 26.16 18.03
C GLY A 13 10.03 25.26 18.50
N LYS A 14 8.83 25.46 17.97
CA LYS A 14 7.64 24.71 18.42
C LYS A 14 7.42 23.44 17.62
N MET A 15 8.12 23.26 16.51
CA MET A 15 7.92 22.07 15.68
C MET A 15 8.58 20.84 16.33
N ALA A 16 7.75 19.86 16.69
CA ALA A 16 8.25 18.57 17.11
C ALA A 16 8.91 17.84 15.94
N LEU A 17 10.14 17.35 16.15
CA LEU A 17 10.83 16.53 15.16
C LEU A 17 10.05 15.23 14.92
N PRO A 18 9.70 14.89 13.66
CA PRO A 18 9.08 13.61 13.37
C PRO A 18 10.04 12.48 13.73
N LYS A 19 9.49 11.35 14.20
CA LYS A 19 10.32 10.18 14.49
C LYS A 19 10.82 9.54 13.19
N ARG A 20 11.96 8.87 13.23
CA ARG A 20 12.34 7.97 12.13
C ARG A 20 11.34 6.81 12.04
N GLY A 21 11.00 6.40 10.82
CA GLY A 21 10.10 5.27 10.56
C GLY A 21 8.61 5.63 10.45
N VAL A 22 8.19 6.88 10.68
CA VAL A 22 6.78 7.26 10.47
C VAL A 22 6.48 7.35 8.97
N ARG A 23 5.22 7.07 8.64
CA ARG A 23 4.68 7.14 7.27
C ARG A 23 4.20 8.55 6.95
N LEU A 24 4.56 9.06 5.78
CA LEU A 24 4.13 10.32 5.19
C LEU A 24 3.36 10.03 3.91
N ALA A 25 2.05 10.28 3.90
CA ALA A 25 1.26 10.25 2.67
C ALA A 25 1.41 11.59 1.94
N VAL A 26 1.78 11.55 0.66
CA VAL A 26 2.01 12.77 -0.14
C VAL A 26 0.94 12.87 -1.21
N ALA A 27 0.36 14.07 -1.36
CA ALA A 27 -0.48 14.39 -2.50
C ALA A 27 -0.11 15.78 -3.02
N LEU A 28 0.01 15.92 -4.34
CA LEU A 28 0.41 17.16 -5.02
C LEU A 28 -0.54 17.45 -6.18
N GLY A 29 -0.83 18.73 -6.41
CA GLY A 29 -1.67 19.13 -7.53
C GLY A 29 -1.92 20.62 -7.59
N TRP A 30 -2.69 21.05 -8.58
CA TRP A 30 -3.03 22.46 -8.79
C TRP A 30 -4.28 22.82 -8.02
N LYS A 31 -4.37 24.07 -7.55
CA LYS A 31 -5.55 24.60 -6.85
C LYS A 31 -6.86 24.39 -7.64
N ALA A 32 -6.79 24.49 -8.97
CA ALA A 32 -7.95 24.32 -9.86
C ALA A 32 -8.33 22.85 -10.11
N SER A 33 -7.37 21.92 -10.13
CA SER A 33 -7.61 20.51 -10.49
C SER A 33 -7.69 19.58 -9.28
N GLY A 34 -7.32 20.05 -8.09
CA GLY A 34 -7.23 19.24 -6.87
C GLY A 34 -5.90 18.49 -6.76
N LEU A 35 -5.76 17.77 -5.64
CA LEU A 35 -4.57 17.01 -5.28
C LEU A 35 -4.60 15.62 -5.93
N VAL A 36 -3.43 15.17 -6.41
CA VAL A 36 -3.20 13.80 -6.90
C VAL A 36 -2.30 13.08 -5.91
N ASP A 37 -2.70 11.88 -5.52
CA ASP A 37 -1.92 11.00 -4.64
C ASP A 37 -0.54 10.69 -5.27
N LYS A 38 0.50 10.78 -4.44
CA LYS A 38 1.92 10.56 -4.78
C LYS A 38 2.55 9.51 -3.88
N ASP A 39 1.73 8.61 -3.35
CA ASP A 39 2.12 7.48 -2.51
C ASP A 39 2.60 7.88 -1.10
N THR A 40 3.05 6.86 -0.36
CA THR A 40 3.50 6.97 1.03
C THR A 40 5.01 6.77 1.11
N PHE A 41 5.67 7.63 1.88
CA PHE A 41 7.10 7.59 2.16
C PHE A 41 7.32 7.25 3.64
N ILE A 42 8.44 6.62 3.96
CA ILE A 42 8.87 6.37 5.33
C ILE A 42 10.01 7.35 5.65
N VAL A 43 9.86 8.09 6.75
CA VAL A 43 10.91 9.00 7.25
C VAL A 43 12.16 8.19 7.56
N ASP A 44 13.24 8.50 6.86
CA ASP A 44 14.53 7.84 7.04
C ASP A 44 15.47 8.70 7.89
N GLU A 45 15.43 10.02 7.67
CA GLU A 45 16.36 10.96 8.28
C GLU A 45 15.64 12.26 8.66
N VAL A 46 16.03 12.83 9.80
CA VAL A 46 15.58 14.13 10.27
C VAL A 46 16.80 14.89 10.76
N GLU A 47 17.11 16.00 10.10
CA GLU A 47 18.20 16.91 10.43
C GLU A 47 17.63 18.24 10.95
N TYR A 48 18.28 18.82 11.95
CA TYR A 48 18.00 20.18 12.42
C TYR A 48 19.25 21.03 12.20
N SER A 49 19.11 22.14 11.48
CA SER A 49 20.15 23.17 11.39
C SER A 49 19.76 24.37 12.24
N GLY A 50 20.71 24.96 12.95
CA GLY A 50 20.51 26.27 13.58
C GLY A 50 20.51 27.41 12.56
N ALA A 51 20.29 28.64 13.03
CA ALA A 51 20.25 29.92 12.29
C ALA A 51 20.61 29.86 10.79
N PRO A 52 19.61 29.85 9.87
CA PRO A 52 18.17 29.78 10.15
C PRO A 52 17.74 28.40 10.68
N ASP A 53 16.81 28.38 11.64
CA ASP A 53 16.27 27.15 12.21
C ASP A 53 15.44 26.40 11.15
N ILE A 54 16.03 25.35 10.58
CA ILE A 54 15.44 24.53 9.51
C ILE A 54 15.45 23.07 9.93
N ILE A 55 14.30 22.43 9.82
CA ILE A 55 14.15 20.99 9.91
C ILE A 55 14.14 20.44 8.48
N THR A 56 15.08 19.54 8.19
CA THR A 56 15.10 18.78 6.94
C THR A 56 14.63 17.36 7.23
N VAL A 57 13.54 16.93 6.58
CA VAL A 57 13.01 15.56 6.68
C VAL A 57 13.23 14.89 5.34
N ARG A 58 13.98 13.79 5.32
CA ARG A 58 14.13 12.93 4.15
C ARG A 58 13.35 11.65 4.36
N ALA A 59 12.50 11.34 3.41
CA ALA A 59 11.68 10.13 3.43
C ALA A 59 11.84 9.37 2.12
N ARG A 60 11.90 8.04 2.19
CA ARG A 60 12.05 7.16 1.03
C ARG A 60 10.73 6.46 0.76
N SER A 61 10.45 6.16 -0.50
CA SER A 61 9.24 5.42 -0.87
C SER A 61 9.08 4.17 -0.01
N ALA A 62 7.91 4.01 0.60
CA ALA A 62 7.62 2.85 1.42
C ALA A 62 7.51 1.63 0.49
N ASP A 63 8.50 0.73 0.49
CA ASP A 63 8.30 -0.59 -0.11
C ASP A 63 7.43 -1.44 0.82
N LEU A 64 6.13 -1.13 0.83
CA LEU A 64 5.10 -1.88 1.57
C LEU A 64 4.98 -3.33 1.10
N THR A 65 5.65 -3.69 0.00
CA THR A 65 5.60 -5.00 -0.64
C THR A 65 6.90 -5.79 -0.49
N ALA A 66 7.94 -5.24 0.16
CA ALA A 66 9.23 -5.92 0.30
C ALA A 66 9.07 -7.30 0.95
N ASP A 67 8.42 -7.35 2.12
CA ASP A 67 8.17 -8.59 2.84
C ASP A 67 7.21 -9.53 2.09
N MET A 68 6.28 -8.97 1.31
CA MET A 68 5.38 -9.74 0.44
C MET A 68 6.09 -10.45 -0.71
N ARG A 69 7.33 -10.07 -1.03
CA ARG A 69 8.17 -10.74 -2.04
C ARG A 69 8.98 -11.90 -1.46
N THR A 70 8.97 -12.09 -0.15
CA THR A 70 9.60 -13.24 0.51
C THR A 70 8.81 -14.51 0.17
N ARG A 71 9.52 -15.56 -0.26
CA ARG A 71 8.90 -16.86 -0.57
C ARG A 71 8.43 -17.54 0.70
N ARG A 72 7.28 -18.20 0.62
CA ARG A 72 6.67 -18.95 1.72
C ARG A 72 6.14 -20.28 1.21
N GLU A 73 5.96 -21.19 2.16
CA GLU A 73 5.29 -22.46 1.93
C GLU A 73 4.11 -22.57 2.89
N ARG A 74 2.90 -22.72 2.36
CA ARG A 74 1.65 -22.68 3.13
C ARG A 74 0.53 -23.37 2.37
N SER A 75 -0.32 -24.09 3.09
CA SER A 75 -1.54 -24.67 2.53
C SER A 75 -2.77 -24.04 3.17
N TRP A 76 -3.79 -23.76 2.36
CA TRP A 76 -5.11 -23.35 2.82
C TRP A 76 -6.13 -24.42 2.48
N HIS A 77 -7.04 -24.68 3.42
CA HIS A 77 -8.06 -25.71 3.29
C HIS A 77 -9.42 -25.16 3.69
N ASN A 78 -10.47 -25.56 2.97
CA ASN A 78 -11.86 -25.25 3.29
C ASN A 78 -12.08 -23.77 3.64
N THR A 79 -11.50 -22.87 2.85
CA THR A 79 -11.54 -21.42 3.10
C THR A 79 -12.24 -20.70 1.94
N THR A 80 -12.24 -19.37 1.99
CA THR A 80 -12.71 -18.52 0.89
C THR A 80 -11.57 -17.66 0.36
N LEU A 81 -11.71 -17.21 -0.88
CA LEU A 81 -10.77 -16.28 -1.49
C LEU A 81 -10.65 -14.99 -0.66
N GLY A 82 -11.77 -14.45 -0.17
CA GLY A 82 -11.77 -13.28 0.71
C GLY A 82 -10.99 -13.52 2.00
N ALA A 83 -11.16 -14.69 2.63
CA ALA A 83 -10.41 -15.03 3.86
C ALA A 83 -8.90 -15.11 3.61
N VAL A 84 -8.45 -15.72 2.51
CA VAL A 84 -7.03 -15.76 2.15
C VAL A 84 -6.48 -14.34 1.95
N LEU A 85 -7.17 -13.52 1.13
CA LEU A 85 -6.74 -12.17 0.83
C LEU A 85 -6.73 -11.25 2.06
N ASN A 86 -7.68 -11.42 2.98
CA ASN A 86 -7.71 -10.69 4.25
C ASN A 86 -6.53 -11.07 5.15
N THR A 87 -6.19 -12.35 5.23
CA THR A 87 -5.00 -12.81 5.97
C THR A 87 -3.73 -12.20 5.40
N LEU A 88 -3.54 -12.27 4.07
CA LEU A 88 -2.39 -11.66 3.41
C LEU A 88 -2.34 -10.15 3.67
N ALA A 89 -3.46 -9.43 3.53
CA ALA A 89 -3.50 -8.01 3.80
C ALA A 89 -3.11 -7.69 5.26
N GLY A 90 -3.64 -8.45 6.22
CA GLY A 90 -3.34 -8.29 7.65
C GLY A 90 -1.88 -8.53 8.00
N GLU A 91 -1.26 -9.59 7.46
CA GLU A 91 0.15 -9.92 7.69
C GLU A 91 1.11 -8.80 7.25
N HIS A 92 0.70 -8.03 6.24
CA HIS A 92 1.50 -6.93 5.67
C HIS A 92 1.01 -5.54 6.09
N GLY A 93 0.08 -5.45 7.04
CA GLY A 93 -0.47 -4.19 7.54
C GLY A 93 -1.18 -3.37 6.45
N LEU A 94 -1.75 -4.06 5.46
CA LEU A 94 -2.51 -3.49 4.35
C LEU A 94 -4.01 -3.52 4.65
N THR A 95 -4.74 -2.56 4.09
CA THR A 95 -6.21 -2.57 4.13
C THR A 95 -6.74 -3.47 3.00
N PRO A 96 -7.48 -4.56 3.29
CA PRO A 96 -8.07 -5.37 2.23
C PRO A 96 -9.23 -4.65 1.55
N ARG A 97 -9.24 -4.67 0.22
CA ARG A 97 -10.29 -4.13 -0.66
C ARG A 97 -10.64 -5.22 -1.67
N VAL A 98 -11.41 -6.21 -1.21
CA VAL A 98 -11.81 -7.37 -2.00
C VAL A 98 -13.27 -7.20 -2.45
N ALA A 99 -13.54 -7.35 -3.73
CA ALA A 99 -14.89 -7.31 -4.27
C ALA A 99 -15.74 -8.46 -3.69
N GLU A 100 -16.93 -8.14 -3.18
CA GLU A 100 -17.83 -9.10 -2.51
C GLU A 100 -18.14 -10.32 -3.38
N ALA A 101 -18.35 -10.10 -4.68
CA ALA A 101 -18.60 -11.15 -5.67
C ALA A 101 -17.49 -12.21 -5.73
N LEU A 102 -16.24 -11.83 -5.45
CA LEU A 102 -15.08 -12.74 -5.43
C LEU A 102 -14.79 -13.25 -4.02
N ALA A 103 -15.07 -12.44 -2.99
CA ALA A 103 -14.75 -12.74 -1.60
C ALA A 103 -15.36 -14.07 -1.12
N HIS A 104 -16.59 -14.39 -1.53
CA HIS A 104 -17.30 -15.61 -1.13
C HIS A 104 -16.90 -16.88 -1.90
N THR A 105 -15.99 -16.77 -2.87
CA THR A 105 -15.53 -17.92 -3.66
C THR A 105 -14.86 -18.95 -2.76
N LYS A 106 -15.43 -20.15 -2.70
CA LYS A 106 -14.88 -21.25 -1.90
C LYS A 106 -13.59 -21.77 -2.53
N LEU A 107 -12.58 -21.96 -1.69
CA LEU A 107 -11.33 -22.61 -2.01
C LEU A 107 -11.25 -23.90 -1.19
N PRO A 108 -11.60 -25.07 -1.79
CA PRO A 108 -11.46 -26.35 -1.13
C PRO A 108 -10.02 -26.60 -0.69
N HIS A 109 -9.09 -26.24 -1.57
CA HIS A 109 -7.66 -26.28 -1.32
C HIS A 109 -6.92 -25.24 -2.17
N LEU A 110 -5.86 -24.67 -1.60
CA LEU A 110 -4.89 -23.79 -2.25
C LEU A 110 -3.54 -24.07 -1.59
N ASP A 111 -2.47 -24.10 -2.38
CA ASP A 111 -1.10 -24.24 -1.89
C ASP A 111 -0.23 -23.08 -2.39
N GLN A 112 0.54 -22.52 -1.46
CA GLN A 112 1.69 -21.65 -1.70
C GLN A 112 2.91 -22.55 -1.69
N ALA A 113 3.39 -22.94 -2.86
CA ALA A 113 4.54 -23.83 -2.96
C ALA A 113 5.80 -23.02 -3.28
N ASN A 114 6.53 -22.61 -2.24
CA ASN A 114 7.77 -21.82 -2.37
C ASN A 114 7.60 -20.55 -3.25
N GLU A 115 6.46 -19.90 -3.11
CA GLU A 115 6.12 -18.67 -3.80
C GLU A 115 5.86 -17.53 -2.81
N SER A 116 6.03 -16.30 -3.27
CA SER A 116 5.80 -15.12 -2.44
C SER A 116 4.33 -14.73 -2.39
N ASP A 117 3.92 -13.97 -1.37
CA ASP A 117 2.54 -13.49 -1.25
C ASP A 117 2.14 -12.60 -2.44
N MET A 118 3.09 -11.83 -2.98
CA MET A 118 2.89 -11.08 -4.23
C MET A 118 2.64 -11.99 -5.43
N ASN A 119 3.39 -13.10 -5.54
CA ASN A 119 3.23 -14.03 -6.65
C ASN A 119 1.91 -14.77 -6.55
N LEU A 120 1.56 -15.25 -5.36
CA LEU A 120 0.27 -15.85 -5.07
C LEU A 120 -0.88 -14.89 -5.41
N LEU A 121 -0.81 -13.63 -4.96
CA LEU A 121 -1.81 -12.61 -5.25
C LEU A 121 -1.99 -12.41 -6.77
N THR A 122 -0.89 -12.37 -7.51
CA THR A 122 -0.88 -12.25 -8.97
C THR A 122 -1.50 -13.48 -9.65
N SER A 123 -1.15 -14.68 -9.18
CA SER A 123 -1.68 -15.95 -9.68
C SER A 123 -3.18 -16.09 -9.41
N LEU A 124 -3.64 -15.69 -8.22
CA LEU A 124 -5.06 -15.63 -7.89
C LEU A 124 -5.80 -14.61 -8.77
N GLY A 125 -5.20 -13.44 -9.02
CA GLY A 125 -5.76 -12.44 -9.94
C GLY A 125 -6.00 -13.02 -11.33
N LYS A 126 -5.01 -13.71 -11.89
CA LYS A 126 -5.15 -14.40 -13.19
C LYS A 126 -6.21 -15.51 -13.15
N ARG A 127 -6.27 -16.31 -12.08
CA ARG A 127 -7.20 -17.44 -11.95
C ARG A 127 -8.67 -17.00 -11.88
N PHE A 128 -8.93 -15.81 -11.33
CA PHE A 128 -10.28 -15.31 -11.09
C PHE A 128 -10.63 -14.08 -11.94
N ASP A 129 -9.89 -13.85 -13.03
CA ASP A 129 -10.06 -12.70 -13.94
C ASP A 129 -10.21 -11.36 -13.17
N ALA A 130 -9.30 -11.15 -12.22
CA ALA A 130 -9.31 -10.04 -11.29
C ALA A 130 -8.02 -9.22 -11.36
N VAL A 131 -8.17 -7.90 -11.23
CA VAL A 131 -7.09 -6.99 -10.88
C VAL A 131 -6.68 -7.28 -9.44
N ALA A 132 -5.43 -7.67 -9.25
CA ALA A 132 -4.84 -7.97 -7.95
C ALA A 132 -3.58 -7.12 -7.76
N THR A 133 -3.63 -6.11 -6.89
CA THR A 133 -2.54 -5.13 -6.73
C THR A 133 -2.46 -4.58 -5.31
N VAL A 134 -1.31 -4.02 -4.95
CA VAL A 134 -1.12 -3.26 -3.71
C VAL A 134 -0.92 -1.80 -4.07
N LYS A 135 -1.79 -0.92 -3.57
CA LYS A 135 -1.74 0.51 -3.85
C LYS A 135 -2.25 1.33 -2.66
N GLY A 136 -1.55 2.41 -2.32
CA GLY A 136 -1.98 3.32 -1.25
C GLY A 136 -2.21 2.63 0.11
N GLY A 137 -1.38 1.63 0.45
CA GLY A 137 -1.54 0.84 1.67
C GLY A 137 -2.75 -0.11 1.67
N ALA A 138 -3.37 -0.37 0.52
CA ALA A 138 -4.46 -1.32 0.36
C ALA A 138 -4.07 -2.47 -0.57
N LEU A 139 -4.51 -3.68 -0.24
CA LEU A 139 -4.53 -4.83 -1.14
C LEU A 139 -5.87 -4.83 -1.86
N VAL A 140 -5.85 -4.59 -3.17
CA VAL A 140 -7.03 -4.48 -4.02
C VAL A 140 -7.19 -5.76 -4.83
N PHE A 141 -8.38 -6.34 -4.76
CA PHE A 141 -8.76 -7.53 -5.54
C PHE A 141 -10.18 -7.37 -6.09
N ALA A 142 -10.31 -7.08 -7.39
CA ALA A 142 -11.59 -6.79 -8.03
C ALA A 142 -11.65 -7.33 -9.47
N PRO A 143 -12.82 -7.70 -10.01
CA PRO A 143 -12.93 -8.20 -11.39
C PRO A 143 -12.35 -7.20 -12.41
N ILE A 144 -11.68 -7.72 -13.45
CA ILE A 144 -11.20 -6.91 -14.56
C ILE A 144 -12.41 -6.26 -15.25
N GLY A 145 -12.33 -4.95 -15.53
CA GLY A 145 -13.38 -4.23 -16.24
C GLY A 145 -14.58 -3.79 -15.39
N ALA A 146 -14.57 -3.99 -14.06
CA ALA A 146 -15.66 -3.56 -13.18
C ALA A 146 -15.88 -2.04 -13.11
N GLY A 147 -15.04 -1.23 -13.76
CA GLY A 147 -15.21 0.22 -13.81
C GLY A 147 -15.14 0.87 -12.42
N THR A 148 -14.47 0.24 -11.45
CA THR A 148 -14.30 0.74 -10.08
C THR A 148 -12.82 0.89 -9.74
N THR A 149 -12.45 2.03 -9.16
CA THR A 149 -11.10 2.31 -8.69
C THR A 149 -10.77 1.49 -7.44
N ALA A 150 -9.48 1.47 -7.06
CA ALA A 150 -8.99 0.88 -5.81
C ALA A 150 -9.73 1.34 -4.53
N THR A 151 -10.43 2.47 -4.58
CA THR A 151 -11.23 3.02 -3.48
C THR A 151 -12.73 2.69 -3.58
N GLY A 152 -13.14 1.89 -4.57
CA GLY A 152 -14.54 1.53 -4.83
C GLY A 152 -15.35 2.60 -5.55
N LYS A 153 -14.73 3.71 -6.00
CA LYS A 153 -15.43 4.72 -6.80
C LYS A 153 -15.52 4.27 -8.26
N HIS A 154 -16.65 4.51 -8.92
CA HIS A 154 -16.74 4.30 -10.36
C HIS A 154 -15.71 5.15 -11.11
N LEU A 155 -15.00 4.58 -12.09
CA LEU A 155 -14.20 5.34 -13.04
C LEU A 155 -15.16 6.21 -13.87
N PRO A 156 -14.87 7.51 -14.02
CA PRO A 156 -15.65 8.34 -14.92
C PRO A 156 -15.54 7.81 -16.36
N VAL A 157 -16.69 7.72 -17.02
CA VAL A 157 -16.81 7.47 -18.47
C VAL A 157 -16.48 8.72 -19.27
#